data_AF-A0A537N0H5-F1
#
_entry.id   AF-A0A537N0H5-F1
#
_cell.length_a   1.000
_cell.length_b   1.000
_cell.length_c   1.000
_cell.angle_alpha   90.00
_cell.angle_beta   90.00
_cell.angle_gamma   90.00
#
_symmetry.space_group_name_H-M   'P 1'
#
loop_
_entity.id
_entity.type
_entity.pdbx_description
1 polymer ?
#
loop_
_entity_poly.entity_id
_entity_poly.type
_entity_poly.pdbx_seq_one_letter_code
_entity_poly.pdbx_strand_id
1 'polypeptide(L)'
;MPHLLSDGFARAVRRGANMLFTTGNDISLLAAQVAAAGRIPIVFIAMDYDPVRMGYVSSIARPGSDFTGVFVRQPELAAKRVELAHDALPHVGRLVLWQFVTLRE
;
A
#
# COMPACT_ATOMS: atom_id res chain seq x y z
N MET A 1 -7.13 -3.30 16.66
CA MET A 1 -5.72 -3.05 16.26
C MET A 1 -5.40 -1.68 15.63
N PRO A 2 -6.33 -0.88 15.06
CA PRO A 2 -5.98 0.42 14.44
C PRO A 2 -5.31 1.42 15.38
N HIS A 3 -5.67 1.43 16.67
CA HIS A 3 -5.10 2.35 17.67
C HIS A 3 -3.58 2.12 17.90
N LEU A 4 -3.09 0.88 17.77
CA LEU A 4 -1.68 0.56 17.97
C LEU A 4 -0.79 1.19 16.89
N LEU A 5 -1.28 1.25 15.65
CA LEU A 5 -0.56 1.89 14.53
C LEU A 5 -0.45 3.40 14.75
N SER A 6 -1.57 4.04 15.13
CA SER A 6 -1.59 5.46 15.46
C SER A 6 -0.66 5.80 16.62
N ASP A 7 -0.64 4.98 17.68
CA ASP A 7 0.25 5.17 18.83
C ASP A 7 1.73 4.98 18.47
N GLY A 8 2.03 4.04 17.57
CA GLY A 8 3.37 3.79 17.06
C GLY A 8 3.92 4.98 16.28
N PHE A 9 3.18 5.46 15.28
CA PHE A 9 3.60 6.61 14.48
C PHE A 9 3.68 7.89 15.32
N ALA A 10 2.69 8.17 16.17
CA ALA A 10 2.72 9.34 17.04
C ALA A 10 3.93 9.32 17.99
N ARG A 11 4.32 8.14 18.48
CA ARG A 11 5.52 7.98 19.30
C ARG A 11 6.80 8.21 18.50
N ALA A 12 6.88 7.73 17.26
CA ALA A 12 8.02 7.99 16.38
C ALA A 12 8.19 9.49 16.11
N VAL A 13 7.09 10.19 15.80
CA VAL A 13 7.08 11.65 15.61
C VAL A 13 7.57 12.38 16.87
N ARG A 14 7.05 12.02 18.06
CA ARG A 14 7.52 12.60 19.33
C ARG A 14 9.00 12.33 19.64
N ARG A 15 9.58 11.27 19.07
CA ARG A 15 11.00 10.94 19.21
C ARG A 15 11.88 11.60 18.15
N GLY A 16 11.33 12.48 17.31
CA GLY A 16 12.08 13.24 16.32
C GLY A 16 12.27 12.51 14.99
N ALA A 17 11.39 11.57 14.63
CA ALA A 17 11.42 10.97 13.30
C ALA A 17 11.22 12.04 12.21
N ASN A 18 12.15 12.10 11.25
CA ASN A 18 12.12 13.04 10.14
C ASN A 18 11.38 12.49 8.90
N MET A 19 10.95 11.23 8.93
CA MET A 19 10.21 10.54 7.87
C MET A 19 9.44 9.37 8.49
N LEU A 20 8.26 9.07 7.97
CA LEU A 20 7.52 7.86 8.31
C LEU A 20 7.54 6.89 7.14
N PHE A 21 7.62 5.59 7.45
CA PHE A 21 7.55 4.52 6.46
C PHE A 21 6.36 3.62 6.74
N THR A 22 5.57 3.29 5.71
CA THR A 22 4.40 2.41 5.83
C THR A 22 4.41 1.31 4.78
N THR A 23 3.80 0.18 5.12
CA THR A 23 3.64 -0.96 4.21
C THR A 23 2.37 -1.71 4.57
N GLY A 24 1.77 -2.39 3.60
CA GLY A 24 0.55 -3.17 3.78
C GLY A 24 -0.67 -2.37 3.36
N ASN A 25 -1.68 -2.31 4.24
CA ASN A 25 -2.98 -1.73 3.92
C ASN A 25 -3.07 -0.22 4.12
N ASP A 26 -4.15 0.34 3.59
CA ASP A 26 -4.41 1.78 3.60
C ASP A 26 -4.58 2.35 5.03
N ILE A 27 -5.04 1.53 5.99
CA ILE A 27 -5.17 1.92 7.41
C ILE A 27 -3.81 2.34 7.99
N SER A 28 -2.74 1.62 7.64
CA SER A 28 -1.39 1.99 8.08
C SER A 28 -0.95 3.34 7.49
N LEU A 29 -1.30 3.62 6.24
CA LEU A 29 -0.97 4.89 5.60
C LEU A 29 -1.77 6.05 6.19
N LEU A 30 -3.07 5.85 6.44
CA LEU A 30 -3.92 6.82 7.13
C LEU A 30 -3.38 7.16 8.53
N ALA A 31 -3.01 6.15 9.31
CA ALA A 31 -2.46 6.36 10.65
C ALA A 31 -1.15 7.18 10.61
N ALA A 32 -0.28 6.91 9.64
CA ALA A 32 0.93 7.70 9.43
C ALA A 32 0.63 9.14 8.99
N GLN A 33 -0.34 9.34 8.08
CA GLN A 33 -0.77 10.67 7.64
C GLN A 33 -1.28 11.51 8.81
N VAL A 34 -2.12 10.92 9.67
CA VAL A 34 -2.63 11.59 10.88
C VAL A 34 -1.49 11.96 11.81
N ALA A 35 -0.52 11.06 12.03
CA ALA A 35 0.62 11.33 12.91
C ALA A 35 1.60 12.37 12.34
N ALA A 36 1.86 12.35 11.03
CA ALA A 36 2.76 13.29 10.36
C ALA A 36 2.22 14.73 10.35
N ALA A 37 0.90 14.88 10.34
CA ALA A 37 0.21 16.18 10.34
C ALA A 37 0.72 17.15 9.27
N GLY A 38 1.11 16.64 8.10
CA GLY A 38 1.64 17.43 6.96
C GLY A 38 3.03 18.06 7.20
N ARG A 39 3.77 17.61 8.22
CA ARG A 39 5.10 18.16 8.56
C ARG A 39 6.26 17.22 8.25
N ILE A 40 5.95 15.94 8.08
CA ILE A 40 6.94 14.87 7.96
C ILE A 40 6.60 14.07 6.69
N PRO A 41 7.56 13.91 5.76
CA PRO A 41 7.35 13.08 4.57
C PRO A 41 7.00 11.64 4.93
N ILE A 42 6.12 11.04 4.12
CA ILE A 42 5.69 9.65 4.26
C ILE A 42 6.13 8.86 3.03
N VAL A 43 6.88 7.79 3.26
CA VAL A 43 7.22 6.78 2.25
C VAL A 43 6.33 5.57 2.44
N PHE A 44 5.68 5.08 1.39
CA PHE A 44 4.76 3.94 1.50
C PHE A 44 5.04 2.82 0.50
N ILE A 45 4.56 1.61 0.84
CA ILE A 45 4.37 0.52 -0.12
C ILE A 45 2.88 0.17 -0.11
N ALA A 46 2.17 0.60 -1.16
CA ALA A 46 0.75 0.33 -1.34
C ALA A 46 0.58 -1.04 -2.00
N MET A 47 0.11 -2.02 -1.21
CA MET A 47 0.01 -3.41 -1.68
C MET A 47 -1.40 -3.80 -2.15
N ASP A 48 -2.44 -3.29 -1.50
CA ASP A 48 -3.84 -3.72 -1.67
C ASP A 48 -4.81 -2.56 -1.91
N TYR A 49 -4.30 -1.35 -2.13
CA TYR A 49 -5.08 -0.17 -2.48
C TYR A 49 -4.40 0.69 -3.53
N ASP A 50 -5.20 1.46 -4.27
CA ASP A 50 -4.71 2.47 -5.21
C ASP A 50 -4.54 3.81 -4.47
N PRO A 51 -3.30 4.32 -4.30
CA PRO A 51 -3.05 5.52 -3.52
C PRO A 51 -3.60 6.79 -4.18
N VAL A 52 -3.83 6.78 -5.50
CA VAL A 52 -4.46 7.89 -6.23
C VAL A 52 -5.96 7.88 -5.98
N ARG A 53 -6.61 6.72 -6.11
CA ARG A 53 -8.07 6.60 -5.87
C ARG A 53 -8.45 6.84 -4.41
N MET A 54 -7.54 6.51 -3.48
CA MET A 54 -7.70 6.81 -2.05
C MET A 54 -7.40 8.28 -1.71
N GLY A 55 -6.87 9.07 -2.64
CA GLY A 55 -6.58 10.48 -2.43
C GLY A 55 -5.32 10.78 -1.61
N TYR A 56 -4.46 9.78 -1.36
CA TYR A 56 -3.19 9.99 -0.67
C TYR A 56 -2.17 10.74 -1.54
N VAL A 57 -2.23 10.52 -2.85
CA VAL A 57 -1.33 11.16 -3.82
C VAL A 57 -2.11 11.68 -5.02
N SER A 58 -1.62 12.75 -5.66
CA SER A 58 -2.30 13.31 -6.85
C SER A 58 -2.08 12.49 -8.12
N SER A 59 -0.93 11.83 -8.25
CA SER A 59 -0.63 10.89 -9.34
C SER A 59 0.55 9.99 -8.98
N ILE A 60 0.71 8.85 -9.66
CA ILE A 60 1.87 7.97 -9.43
C ILE A 60 3.19 8.64 -9.86
N ALA A 61 3.20 9.33 -11.00
CA ALA A 61 4.42 9.96 -11.52
C ALA A 61 4.81 11.24 -10.74
N ARG A 62 3.84 11.92 -10.14
CA ARG A 62 4.01 13.15 -9.35
C ARG A 62 3.07 13.08 -8.15
N PRO A 63 3.48 12.44 -7.04
CA PRO A 63 2.58 12.17 -5.93
C PRO A 63 2.19 13.39 -5.09
N GLY A 64 3.02 14.42 -5.04
CA GLY A 64 2.87 15.59 -4.17
C GLY A 64 4.16 15.88 -3.41
N SER A 65 4.12 16.77 -2.41
CA SER A 65 5.29 17.11 -1.59
C SER A 65 5.53 16.16 -0.42
N ASP A 66 4.46 15.60 0.15
CA ASP A 66 4.53 14.95 1.47
C ASP A 66 4.50 13.42 1.38
N PHE A 67 4.27 12.88 0.19
CA PHE A 67 4.09 11.44 -0.05
C PHE A 67 4.95 10.97 -1.21
N THR A 68 5.57 9.80 -1.05
CA THR A 68 6.22 9.05 -2.13
C THR A 68 6.22 7.56 -1.81
N GLY A 69 6.59 6.70 -2.76
CA GLY A 69 6.69 5.29 -2.47
C GLY A 69 6.54 4.37 -3.66
N VAL A 70 6.07 3.16 -3.38
CA VAL A 70 5.85 2.09 -4.35
C VAL A 70 4.38 1.75 -4.40
N PHE A 71 3.82 1.69 -5.59
CA PHE A 71 2.48 1.14 -5.84
C PHE A 71 2.60 -0.24 -6.50
N VAL A 72 2.21 -1.29 -5.77
CA VAL A 72 2.20 -2.65 -6.28
C VAL A 72 0.87 -2.88 -7.00
N ARG A 73 0.92 -2.90 -8.33
CA ARG A 73 -0.24 -3.08 -9.21
C ARG A 73 -0.76 -4.53 -9.20
N GLN A 74 -1.32 -4.97 -8.07
CA GLN A 74 -1.71 -6.37 -7.88
C GLN A 74 -2.71 -6.90 -8.90
N PRO A 75 -3.77 -6.16 -9.32
CA PRO A 75 -4.70 -6.65 -10.34
C PRO A 75 -4.00 -6.99 -11.67
N GLU A 76 -3.13 -6.11 -12.13
CA GLU A 76 -2.38 -6.27 -13.38
C GLU A 76 -1.35 -7.41 -13.25
N LEU A 77 -0.70 -7.52 -12.10
CA LEU A 77 0.22 -8.63 -11.83
C LEU A 77 -0.53 -9.96 -11.72
N ALA A 78 -1.74 -9.99 -11.15
CA ALA A 78 -2.57 -11.20 -11.08
C ALA A 78 -2.95 -11.68 -12.47
N ALA A 79 -3.38 -10.76 -13.36
CA ALA A 79 -3.65 -11.09 -14.75
C ALA A 79 -2.41 -11.68 -15.44
N LYS A 80 -1.23 -11.05 -15.26
CA LYS A 80 0.02 -11.56 -15.86
C LYS A 80 0.43 -12.93 -15.30
N ARG A 81 0.17 -13.20 -14.02
CA ARG A 81 0.43 -14.52 -13.41
C ARG A 81 -0.45 -15.60 -14.03
N VAL A 82 -1.72 -15.29 -14.34
CA VAL A 82 -2.61 -16.23 -15.06
C VAL A 82 -2.10 -16.49 -16.47
N GLU A 83 -1.72 -15.43 -17.21
CA GLU A 83 -1.16 -15.55 -18.55
C GLU A 83 0.09 -16.44 -18.56
N LEU A 84 1.05 -16.16 -17.67
CA LEU A 84 2.27 -16.96 -17.55
C LEU A 84 1.99 -18.42 -17.15
N ALA A 85 0.99 -18.66 -16.30
CA ALA A 85 0.60 -20.01 -15.92
C ALA A 85 -0.04 -20.76 -17.11
N HIS A 86 -0.86 -20.09 -17.91
CA HIS A 86 -1.43 -20.66 -19.13
C HIS A 86 -0.34 -21.03 -20.15
N ASP A 87 0.63 -20.15 -20.36
CA ASP A 87 1.75 -20.39 -21.30
C ASP A 87 2.66 -21.52 -20.84
N ALA A 88 2.96 -21.59 -19.54
CA ALA A 88 3.84 -22.60 -18.97
C ALA A 88 3.17 -23.97 -18.83
N LEU A 89 1.83 -24.01 -18.65
CA LEU A 89 1.06 -25.22 -18.37
C LEU A 89 -0.16 -25.33 -19.29
N PRO A 90 0.02 -25.48 -20.62
CA PRO A 90 -1.06 -25.38 -21.61
C PRO A 90 -2.13 -26.48 -21.51
N HIS A 91 -1.85 -27.56 -20.77
CA HIS A 91 -2.79 -28.67 -20.56
C HIS A 91 -3.62 -28.54 -19.27
N VAL A 92 -3.35 -27.54 -18.42
CA VAL A 92 -4.08 -27.33 -17.17
C VAL A 92 -5.38 -26.60 -17.46
N GLY A 93 -6.51 -27.31 -17.36
CA GLY A 93 -7.85 -26.75 -17.58
C GLY A 93 -8.43 -25.96 -16.40
N ARG A 94 -7.75 -25.92 -15.25
CA ARG A 94 -8.21 -25.18 -14.06
C ARG A 94 -7.02 -24.67 -13.25
N LEU A 95 -6.95 -23.35 -13.12
CA LEU A 95 -6.00 -22.66 -12.25
C LEU A 95 -6.75 -22.06 -11.05
N VAL A 96 -6.24 -22.30 -9.84
CA VAL A 96 -6.75 -21.66 -8.62
C VAL A 96 -5.73 -20.64 -8.15
N LEU A 97 -6.12 -19.37 -8.14
CA LEU A 97 -5.33 -18.29 -7.56
C LEU A 97 -5.82 -18.04 -6.14
N TRP A 98 -5.01 -18.43 -5.17
CA TRP A 98 -5.23 -18.05 -3.78
C TRP A 98 -4.54 -16.71 -3.52
N GLN A 99 -5.32 -15.66 -3.31
CA GLN A 99 -4.80 -14.38 -2.86
C GLN A 99 -5.36 -14.03 -1.48
N PHE A 100 -4.50 -13.56 -0.58
CA PHE A 100 -4.96 -12.96 0.66
C PHE A 100 -5.45 -11.55 0.33
N VAL A 101 -6.77 -11.37 0.33
CA VAL A 101 -7.39 -10.04 0.39
C VAL A 101 -7.83 -9.83 1.82
N THR A 102 -7.34 -8.76 2.45
CA THR A 102 -7.95 -8.30 3.71
C THR A 102 -9.33 -7.75 3.34
N LEU A 103 -10.39 -8.54 3.54
CA LEU A 103 -11.75 -8.04 3.39
C LEU A 103 -11.99 -6.96 4.45
N ARG A 104 -12.38 -5.77 4.02
CA ARG A 104 -13.01 -4.78 4.90
C ARG A 104 -14.48 -5.17 5.03
N GLU A 105 -14.91 -5.48 6.24
CA GLU A 105 -16.31 -5.35 6.64
C GLU A 105 -16.64 -3.88 6.89
#